data_AF-A0A849M9X7-F1
#
_entry.id   AF-A0A849M9X7-F1
#
_cell.length_a   1.000
_cell.length_b   1.000
_cell.length_c   1.000
_cell.angle_alpha   90.00
_cell.angle_beta   90.00
_cell.angle_gamma   90.00
#
_symmetry.space_group_name_H-M   'P 1'
#
loop_
_entity.id
_entity.type
_entity.pdbx_description
1 polymer ?
#
loop_
_entity_poly.entity_id
_entity_poly.type
_entity_poly.pdbx_seq_one_letter_code
_entity_poly.pdbx_strand_id
1 'polypeptide(L)'
;MIDWFSDIILPFLFLAFGVLATHLYYKKSQREKSPNYVLDSLNIFNQELGIIDGLSFSYKDKTVKNLTQSKFIIWNEGKETVKRDDIAKKNPADN
;
A
#
# COMPACT_ATOMS: atom_id res chain seq x y z
N MET A 1 -15.66 -49.70 31.25
CA MET A 1 -15.84 -48.55 32.17
C MET A 1 -14.81 -47.46 31.83
N ILE A 2 -14.77 -46.97 30.58
CA ILE A 2 -13.81 -45.94 30.13
C ILE A 2 -14.45 -44.93 29.14
N ASP A 3 -15.73 -45.04 28.79
CA ASP A 3 -16.32 -44.18 27.73
C ASP A 3 -16.69 -42.75 28.20
N TRP A 4 -16.95 -42.58 29.50
CA TRP A 4 -17.37 -41.29 30.07
C TRP A 4 -16.27 -40.21 30.06
N PHE A 5 -14.99 -40.58 30.01
CA PHE A 5 -13.90 -39.61 29.88
C PHE A 5 -13.83 -39.05 28.46
N SER A 6 -13.99 -39.90 27.44
CA SER A 6 -14.08 -39.44 26.05
C SER A 6 -15.31 -38.57 25.82
N ASP A 7 -16.44 -38.92 26.42
CA ASP A 7 -17.70 -38.17 26.27
C ASP A 7 -17.63 -36.75 26.83
N ILE A 8 -16.75 -36.50 27.81
CA ILE A 8 -16.55 -35.16 28.39
C ILE A 8 -15.43 -34.42 27.65
N ILE A 9 -14.29 -35.07 27.38
CA ILE A 9 -13.10 -34.39 26.83
C ILE A 9 -13.26 -34.03 25.36
N LEU A 10 -13.89 -34.91 24.56
CA LEU A 10 -14.02 -34.73 23.12
C LEU A 10 -14.84 -33.48 22.74
N PRO A 11 -16.00 -33.18 23.37
CA PRO A 11 -16.72 -31.92 23.15
C PRO A 11 -15.89 -30.66 23.44
N PHE A 12 -15.09 -30.66 24.51
CA PHE A 12 -14.23 -29.52 24.83
C PHE A 12 -13.12 -29.32 23.79
N LEU A 13 -12.56 -30.40 23.24
CA LEU A 13 -11.62 -30.33 22.12
C LEU A 13 -12.27 -29.76 20.85
N PHE A 14 -13.48 -30.21 20.52
CA PHE A 14 -14.22 -29.66 19.38
C PHE A 14 -14.60 -28.19 19.59
N LEU A 15 -14.94 -27.78 20.81
CA LEU A 15 -15.21 -26.39 21.15
C LEU A 15 -13.94 -25.54 20.93
N ALA A 16 -12.80 -25.97 21.47
CA ALA A 16 -11.53 -25.27 21.31
C ALA A 16 -11.12 -25.18 19.83
N PHE A 17 -11.28 -26.27 19.07
CA PHE A 17 -10.99 -26.29 17.64
C PHE A 17 -11.94 -25.38 16.86
N GLY A 18 -13.22 -25.35 17.22
CA GLY A 18 -14.22 -24.46 16.65
C GLY A 18 -13.85 -22.99 16.84
N VAL A 19 -13.50 -22.60 18.07
CA VAL A 19 -13.08 -21.21 18.38
C VAL A 19 -11.82 -20.82 17.60
N LEU A 20 -10.82 -21.69 17.55
CA LEU A 20 -9.59 -21.46 16.79
C LEU A 20 -9.88 -21.31 15.29
N ALA A 21 -10.65 -22.24 14.71
CA ALA A 21 -11.04 -22.20 13.32
C ALA A 21 -11.80 -20.91 13.00
N THR A 22 -12.81 -20.54 13.79
CA THR A 22 -13.55 -19.29 13.63
C THR A 22 -12.64 -18.07 13.65
N HIS A 23 -11.68 -18.00 14.58
CA HIS A 23 -10.75 -16.88 14.65
C HIS A 23 -9.87 -16.77 13.40
N LEU A 24 -9.33 -17.90 12.93
CA LEU A 24 -8.49 -17.94 11.73
C LEU A 24 -9.27 -17.58 10.47
N TYR A 25 -10.47 -18.13 10.31
CA TYR A 25 -11.33 -17.81 9.17
C TYR A 25 -11.83 -16.37 9.21
N TYR A 26 -12.10 -15.81 10.39
CA TYR A 26 -12.46 -14.40 10.54
C TYR A 26 -11.35 -13.49 10.03
N LYS A 27 -10.10 -13.70 10.47
CA LYS A 27 -8.93 -12.94 9.97
C LYS A 27 -8.67 -13.13 8.48
N LYS A 28 -8.97 -14.30 7.95
CA LYS A 28 -8.85 -14.57 6.51
C LYS A 28 -9.97 -13.91 5.70
N SER A 29 -11.18 -13.83 6.26
CA SER A 29 -12.36 -13.27 5.60
C SER A 29 -12.37 -11.75 5.57
N GLN A 30 -11.60 -11.08 6.42
CA GLN A 30 -11.47 -9.62 6.37
C GLN A 30 -10.89 -9.22 5.00
N ARG A 31 -11.71 -8.49 4.25
CA ARG A 31 -11.32 -7.88 2.98
C ARG A 31 -10.74 -6.52 3.29
N GLU A 32 -9.44 -6.38 3.04
CA GLU A 32 -8.69 -5.17 3.35
C GLU A 32 -8.11 -4.63 2.05
N LYS A 33 -8.28 -3.34 1.81
CA LYS A 33 -7.63 -2.58 0.75
C LYS A 33 -6.63 -1.66 1.42
N SER A 34 -5.35 -1.77 1.08
CA SER A 34 -4.27 -0.98 1.68
C SER A 34 -3.43 -0.39 0.55
N PRO A 35 -3.92 0.68 -0.12
CA PRO A 35 -3.18 1.36 -1.16
C PRO A 35 -1.98 2.10 -0.54
N ASN A 36 -0.79 1.77 -1.03
CA ASN A 36 0.46 2.37 -0.63
C ASN A 36 1.14 3.03 -1.83
N TYR A 37 1.99 4.01 -1.55
CA TYR A 37 2.81 4.63 -2.57
C TYR A 37 4.21 4.94 -2.05
N VAL A 38 5.16 5.01 -2.98
CA VAL A 38 6.46 5.61 -2.73
C VAL A 38 6.75 6.65 -3.81
N LEU A 39 7.28 7.78 -3.36
CA LEU A 39 7.77 8.84 -4.22
C LEU A 39 9.27 8.94 -4.01
N ASP A 40 10.03 8.68 -5.06
CA ASP A 40 11.46 8.91 -5.10
C ASP A 40 11.71 10.06 -6.08
N SER A 41 12.47 11.07 -5.67
CA SER A 41 12.71 12.25 -6.50
C SER A 41 14.17 12.61 -6.49
N LEU A 42 14.75 12.64 -7.68
CA LEU A 42 16.13 13.02 -7.93
C LEU A 42 16.15 14.37 -8.63
N ASN A 43 16.71 15.37 -7.96
CA ASN A 43 17.01 16.63 -8.61
C ASN A 43 18.23 16.43 -9.52
N ILE A 44 18.01 16.51 -10.83
CA ILE A 44 19.05 16.31 -11.86
C ILE A 44 19.85 17.60 -12.03
N PHE A 45 19.19 18.74 -11.98
CA PHE A 45 19.82 20.04 -12.15
C PHE A 45 19.03 21.09 -11.36
N ASN A 46 19.75 21.92 -10.60
CA ASN A 46 19.21 23.13 -10.02
C ASN A 46 20.25 24.24 -10.11
N GLN A 47 19.96 25.26 -10.92
CA GLN A 47 20.83 26.39 -11.17
C GLN A 47 21.12 27.18 -9.89
N GLU A 48 20.20 27.23 -8.93
CA GLU A 48 20.36 27.96 -7.66
C GLU A 48 21.32 27.27 -6.69
N LEU A 49 21.52 25.96 -6.84
CA LEU A 49 22.43 25.19 -6.00
C LEU A 49 23.89 25.22 -6.50
N GLY A 50 24.15 25.80 -7.68
CA GLY A 50 25.51 26.10 -8.16
C GLY A 50 26.45 24.89 -8.25
N ILE A 51 25.91 23.67 -8.33
CA ILE A 51 26.71 22.44 -8.14
C ILE A 51 27.75 22.25 -9.25
N ILE A 52 27.50 22.81 -10.45
CA ILE A 52 28.40 22.71 -11.60
C ILE A 52 28.52 24.10 -12.26
N ASP A 53 29.62 24.78 -11.99
CA ASP A 53 29.93 26.08 -12.61
C ASP A 53 30.07 25.95 -14.13
N GLY A 54 29.39 26.84 -14.87
CA GLY A 54 29.42 26.89 -16.34
C GLY A 54 28.47 25.92 -17.06
N LEU A 55 27.73 25.08 -16.34
CA LEU A 55 26.71 24.20 -16.95
C LEU A 55 25.38 24.93 -17.12
N SER A 56 24.91 25.04 -18.37
CA SER A 56 23.58 25.59 -18.69
C SER A 56 22.73 24.55 -19.41
N PHE A 57 21.47 24.41 -18.98
CA PHE A 57 20.49 23.51 -19.59
C PHE A 57 19.45 24.33 -20.37
N SER A 58 19.15 23.91 -21.60
CA SER A 58 18.11 24.52 -22.43
C SER A 58 17.25 23.45 -23.11
N TYR A 59 15.97 23.77 -23.31
CA TYR A 59 15.04 22.94 -24.07
C TYR A 59 14.16 23.83 -24.94
N LYS A 60 14.17 23.61 -26.26
CA LYS A 60 13.45 24.44 -27.24
C LYS A 60 13.70 25.94 -27.03
N ASP A 61 14.98 26.32 -26.96
CA ASP A 61 15.47 27.70 -26.77
C ASP A 61 15.05 28.38 -25.46
N LYS A 62 14.50 27.62 -24.50
CA LYS A 62 14.19 28.10 -23.16
C LYS A 62 15.19 27.55 -22.15
N THR A 63 15.77 28.43 -21.36
CA THR A 63 16.63 28.06 -20.24
C THR A 63 15.83 27.30 -19.18
N VAL A 64 16.31 26.12 -18.81
CA VAL A 64 15.72 25.29 -17.75
C VAL A 64 16.50 25.54 -16.48
N LYS A 65 15.86 26.14 -15.46
CA LYS A 65 16.51 26.48 -14.19
C LYS A 65 16.57 25.30 -13.21
N ASN A 66 15.60 24.40 -13.29
CA ASN A 66 15.48 23.24 -12.42
C ASN A 66 14.92 22.07 -13.22
N LEU A 67 15.53 20.90 -13.06
CA LEU A 67 15.09 19.64 -13.62
C LEU A 67 15.10 18.59 -12.51
N THR A 68 13.93 18.03 -12.22
CA THR A 68 13.77 16.94 -11.25
C THR A 68 13.10 15.78 -11.94
N GLN A 69 13.66 14.58 -11.76
CA GLN A 69 13.02 13.34 -12.15
C GLN A 69 12.37 12.73 -10.91
N SER A 70 11.07 12.50 -10.99
CA SER A 70 10.31 11.82 -9.94
C SER A 70 9.83 10.47 -10.43
N LYS A 71 10.07 9.44 -9.61
CA LYS A 71 9.56 8.09 -9.79
C LYS A 71 8.47 7.84 -8.76
N PHE A 72 7.30 7.46 -9.25
CA PHE A 72 6.14 7.15 -8.43
C PHE A 72 5.80 5.68 -8.58
N ILE A 73 5.68 4.96 -7.47
CA ILE A 73 5.24 3.56 -7.45
C ILE A 73 4.01 3.49 -6.57
N ILE A 74 2.97 2.84 -7.08
CA ILE A 74 1.71 2.62 -6.37
C ILE A 74 1.47 1.12 -6.34
N TRP A 75 1.09 0.60 -5.20
CA TRP A 75 0.66 -0.80 -5.08
C TRP A 75 -0.41 -0.94 -4.01
N ASN A 76 -1.07 -2.09 -4.00
CA ASN A 76 -2.01 -2.46 -2.95
C ASN A 76 -1.38 -3.59 -2.13
N GLU A 77 -1.18 -3.34 -0.84
CA GLU A 77 -0.72 -4.35 0.13
C GLU A 77 -1.90 -5.16 0.70
N GLY A 78 -3.13 -4.71 0.46
CA GLY A 78 -4.35 -5.35 0.93
C GLY A 78 -4.69 -6.67 0.20
N LYS A 79 -5.58 -7.45 0.82
CA LYS A 79 -6.08 -8.73 0.29
C LYS A 79 -7.18 -8.59 -0.77
N GLU A 80 -7.71 -7.38 -0.96
CA GLU A 80 -8.77 -7.11 -1.93
C GLU A 80 -8.29 -6.13 -3.02
N THR A 81 -8.62 -6.42 -4.28
CA THR A 81 -8.30 -5.56 -5.41
C THR A 81 -8.96 -4.19 -5.31
N VAL A 82 -8.16 -3.13 -5.47
CA VAL A 82 -8.65 -1.75 -5.60
C VAL A 82 -9.31 -1.58 -6.96
N LYS A 83 -10.57 -1.15 -6.96
CA LYS A 83 -11.38 -0.88 -8.16
C LYS A 83 -11.43 0.62 -8.44
N ARG A 84 -11.83 0.97 -9.65
CA ARG A 84 -11.97 2.38 -10.07
C ARG A 84 -12.90 3.18 -9.14
N ASP A 85 -13.96 2.56 -8.64
CA ASP A 85 -14.93 3.21 -7.76
C ASP A 85 -14.39 3.47 -6.35
N ASP A 86 -13.28 2.81 -5.97
CA ASP A 86 -12.59 3.08 -4.70
C ASP A 86 -11.74 4.36 -4.76
N ILE A 87 -11.46 4.85 -5.98
CA ILE A 87 -10.71 6.09 -6.19
C ILE A 87 -11.71 7.25 -6.15
N ALA A 88 -11.50 8.17 -5.22
CA ALA A 88 -12.31 9.38 -5.13
C ALA A 88 -12.32 10.11 -6.48
N LYS A 89 -13.52 10.41 -6.98
CA LYS A 89 -13.68 11.25 -8.16
C LYS A 89 -13.20 12.65 -7.79
N LYS A 90 -12.04 13.07 -8.31
CA LYS A 90 -11.52 14.42 -8.10
C LYS A 90 -12.57 15.43 -8.57
N ASN A 91 -13.07 16.27 -7.65
CA ASN A 91 -13.80 17.48 -8.02
C ASN A 91 -12.74 18.50 -8.48
N PRO A 92 -12.72 18.92 -9.75
CA PRO A 92 -11.69 19.84 -10.25
C PRO A 92 -11.79 21.27 -9.69
N ALA A 93 -12.72 21.55 -8.75
CA ALA A 93 -12.95 22.88 -8.17
C ALA A 93 -12.34 23.11 -6.77
N ASP A 94 -11.78 22.10 -6.11
CA ASP A 94 -10.96 22.31 -4.89
C ASP A 94 -9.49 22.46 -5.30
N ASN A 95 -9.03 23.71 -5.34
CA ASN A 95 -7.61 24.09 -5.42
C ASN A 95 -7.06 24.32 -4.01
#